data_AF-A0A921R6I1-F1
#
_entry.id   AF-A0A921R6I1-F1
#
_cell.length_a   1.000
_cell.length_b   1.000
_cell.length_c   1.000
_cell.angle_alpha   90.00
_cell.angle_beta   90.00
_cell.angle_gamma   90.00
#
_symmetry.space_group_name_H-M   'P 1'
#
loop_
_entity.id
_entity.type
_entity.pdbx_description
1 polymer ?
#
loop_
_entity_poly.entity_id
_entity_poly.type
_entity_poly.pdbx_seq_one_letter_code
_entity_poly.pdbx_strand_id
1 'polypeptide(L)'
;MHRFVVHGITRRRKHPSPWVPCEYIFGHKDLKICTDWFERLISCINNEGGRPKNLMVFVHPLCGKGRGVRNWETVSPLFIRAKIKTKVIVTQRAGHAYDTLSSLSDIELKAFDGVVAVGGDGLFNEILNGILSSRHKVSYPPTPEGFGYVRGNDNCEEQTRNWINSSIPTPDSGNAMFPGNASKSDDQEPLLSTSNPTGLEIPSLNSTKEPCIGDQDNLVAFPNDWFRLGIIPSGSTDAIVLSTTGERDPVTSALLIILGRRVPLDIAQVVRWKSSPTAEVLPTVRYAASFAGYGFYGEVIRESEKYRWMGPARYDFSGTMVFLKHRSYEAKVAFLETPYTHSLTASAEDDVTGAQPLQSLWNKPRKIICRTNCSVCKEASTSGQNSEDVSDNSRTLCKNQKWVWSEGRFLSVGAAIISCRNERAPDGLVADAHLSDGFLHLLLIRDCPLPLYLWHLTQFTKKGLDPLSFKFVEHHKTSAFTFISSHDESIWNLDGEMFQASEVSVQACRGLVNLFASGPEV
;
A
#
# COMPACT_ATOMS: atom_id res chain seq x y z
N MET A 1 -31.55 41.49 7.08
CA MET A 1 -30.38 40.95 7.79
C MET A 1 -29.61 40.10 6.81
N HIS A 2 -28.38 40.48 6.49
CA HIS A 2 -27.53 39.77 5.54
C HIS A 2 -26.89 38.56 6.25
N ARG A 3 -26.78 37.43 5.56
CA ARG A 3 -26.34 36.17 6.15
C ARG A 3 -25.45 35.38 5.19
N PHE A 4 -24.52 34.62 5.74
CA PHE A 4 -23.74 33.62 5.01
C PHE A 4 -23.64 32.35 5.84
N VAL A 5 -23.39 31.23 5.16
CA VAL A 5 -23.25 29.91 5.79
C VAL A 5 -21.79 29.49 5.74
N VAL A 6 -21.25 29.12 6.88
CA VAL A 6 -19.94 28.47 7.01
C VAL A 6 -20.18 26.99 7.25
N HIS A 7 -19.71 26.16 6.33
CA HIS A 7 -19.73 24.73 6.51
C HIS A 7 -18.48 24.31 7.28
N GLY A 8 -18.69 23.64 8.40
CA GLY A 8 -17.63 23.10 9.23
C GLY A 8 -17.76 21.60 9.42
N ILE A 9 -16.90 21.08 10.27
CA ILE A 9 -16.91 19.68 10.69
C ILE A 9 -16.87 19.65 12.21
N THR A 10 -17.67 18.78 12.82
CA THR A 10 -17.62 18.54 14.26
C THR A 10 -17.42 17.07 14.55
N ARG A 11 -16.97 16.80 15.77
CA ARG A 11 -16.98 15.45 16.33
C ARG A 11 -17.96 15.40 17.47
N ARG A 12 -18.63 14.27 17.65
CA ARG A 12 -19.50 14.06 18.81
C ARG A 12 -18.63 13.77 20.03
N ARG A 13 -18.84 14.48 21.14
CA ARG A 13 -18.09 14.27 22.40
C ARG A 13 -18.14 12.83 22.95
N LYS A 14 -19.20 12.07 22.64
CA LYS A 14 -19.39 10.68 23.09
C LYS A 14 -18.89 9.62 22.10
N HIS A 15 -18.66 9.99 20.84
CA HIS A 15 -18.15 9.12 19.77
C HIS A 15 -17.25 9.96 18.87
N PRO A 16 -15.93 10.01 19.14
CA PRO A 16 -15.01 10.92 18.45
C PRO A 16 -14.72 10.52 17.00
N SER A 17 -15.22 9.37 16.52
CA SER A 17 -14.69 8.71 15.32
C SER A 17 -15.27 9.19 13.98
N PRO A 18 -16.59 9.41 13.77
CA PRO A 18 -17.02 10.03 12.53
C PRO A 18 -16.95 11.55 12.63
N TRP A 19 -16.21 12.17 11.71
CA TRP A 19 -16.35 13.61 11.46
C TRP A 19 -17.70 13.86 10.79
N VAL A 20 -18.50 14.75 11.37
CA VAL A 20 -19.84 15.06 10.88
C VAL A 20 -19.85 16.48 10.31
N PRO A 21 -20.34 16.68 9.07
CA PRO A 21 -20.58 18.02 8.54
C PRO A 21 -21.53 18.82 9.43
N CYS A 22 -21.28 20.11 9.57
CA CYS A 22 -22.14 21.04 10.30
C CYS A 22 -22.20 22.38 9.58
N GLU A 23 -23.19 23.20 9.96
CA GLU A 23 -23.43 24.50 9.35
C GLU A 23 -23.55 25.56 10.43
N TYR A 24 -22.82 26.65 10.25
CA TYR A 24 -22.89 27.84 11.08
C TYR A 24 -23.42 28.98 10.25
N ILE A 25 -24.54 29.57 10.67
CA ILE A 25 -25.15 30.71 9.99
C ILE A 25 -24.67 31.97 10.69
N PHE A 26 -23.90 32.77 9.99
CA PHE A 26 -23.47 34.09 10.44
C PHE A 26 -24.30 35.16 9.74
N GLY A 27 -24.45 36.31 10.39
CA GLY A 27 -25.16 37.41 9.77
C GLY A 27 -25.07 38.72 10.54
N HIS A 28 -25.26 39.81 9.81
CA HIS A 28 -25.20 41.16 10.32
C HIS A 28 -26.31 42.03 9.70
N LYS A 29 -26.69 43.13 10.37
CA LYS A 29 -27.70 44.06 9.85
C LYS A 29 -27.16 44.88 8.68
N ASP A 30 -25.91 45.33 8.81
CA ASP A 30 -25.15 46.01 7.76
C ASP A 30 -24.55 45.01 6.76
N LEU A 31 -24.82 45.21 5.47
CA LEU A 31 -24.28 44.42 4.37
C LEU A 31 -22.76 44.49 4.30
N LYS A 32 -22.16 45.66 4.52
CA LYS A 32 -20.72 45.86 4.36
C LYS A 32 -19.93 45.00 5.35
N ILE A 33 -20.32 45.04 6.63
CA ILE A 33 -19.72 44.21 7.67
C ILE A 33 -19.88 42.71 7.35
N CYS A 34 -21.05 42.31 6.84
CA CYS A 34 -21.31 40.92 6.47
C CYS A 34 -20.39 40.46 5.31
N THR A 35 -20.19 41.32 4.31
CA THR A 35 -19.28 41.07 3.19
C THR A 35 -17.82 41.02 3.65
N ASP A 36 -17.39 41.96 4.50
CA ASP A 36 -16.03 41.99 5.04
C ASP A 36 -15.68 40.70 5.81
N TRP A 37 -16.63 40.18 6.61
CA TRP A 37 -16.45 38.89 7.30
C TRP A 37 -16.31 37.72 6.33
N PHE A 38 -17.17 37.68 5.30
CA PHE A 38 -17.13 36.64 4.29
C PHE A 38 -15.82 36.65 3.51
N GLU A 39 -15.38 37.81 3.02
CA GLU A 39 -14.13 37.94 2.26
C GLU A 39 -12.91 37.57 3.11
N ARG A 40 -12.89 37.99 4.39
CA ARG A 40 -11.81 37.64 5.30
C ARG A 40 -11.73 36.13 5.58
N LEU A 41 -12.88 35.46 5.77
CA LEU A 41 -12.93 34.01 5.92
C LEU A 41 -12.47 33.27 4.66
N ILE A 42 -12.91 33.72 3.48
CA ILE A 42 -12.48 33.14 2.21
C ILE A 42 -10.98 33.33 2.01
N SER A 43 -10.43 34.50 2.36
CA SER A 43 -8.98 34.75 2.33
C SER A 43 -8.23 33.79 3.26
N CYS A 44 -8.70 33.58 4.49
CA CYS A 44 -8.10 32.61 5.41
C CYS A 44 -8.13 31.18 4.86
N ILE A 45 -9.26 30.73 4.29
CA ILE A 45 -9.39 29.39 3.71
C ILE A 45 -8.49 29.22 2.47
N ASN A 46 -8.40 30.24 1.61
CA ASN A 46 -7.56 30.19 0.43
C ASN A 46 -6.06 30.23 0.76
N ASN A 47 -5.69 30.82 1.89
CA ASN A 47 -4.32 30.84 2.41
C ASN A 47 -3.97 29.57 3.22
N GLU A 48 -4.93 28.69 3.48
CA GLU A 48 -4.67 27.41 4.14
C GLU A 48 -3.95 26.46 3.17
N GLY A 49 -2.65 26.30 3.36
CA GLY A 49 -1.80 25.44 2.55
C GLY A 49 -2.19 23.96 2.68
N GLY A 50 -2.03 23.21 1.59
CA GLY A 50 -2.23 21.76 1.58
C GLY A 50 -3.62 21.29 1.13
N ARG A 51 -4.64 22.16 1.09
CA ARG A 51 -5.95 21.79 0.53
C ARG A 51 -5.84 21.47 -0.98
N PRO A 52 -6.29 20.28 -1.44
CA PRO A 52 -6.24 19.95 -2.87
C PRO A 52 -7.28 20.76 -3.65
N LYS A 53 -6.95 21.07 -4.90
CA LYS A 53 -7.79 21.80 -5.86
C LYS A 53 -8.29 20.89 -6.98
N ASN A 54 -7.45 19.99 -7.46
CA ASN A 54 -7.77 19.05 -8.53
C ASN A 54 -7.43 17.62 -8.10
N LEU A 55 -8.41 16.71 -8.16
CA LEU A 55 -8.23 15.30 -7.80
C LEU A 55 -8.69 14.40 -8.94
N MET A 56 -7.95 13.34 -9.21
CA MET A 56 -8.44 12.23 -10.02
C MET A 56 -9.04 11.17 -9.08
N VAL A 57 -10.22 10.65 -9.39
CA VAL A 57 -10.96 9.75 -8.51
C VAL A 57 -11.28 8.47 -9.27
N PHE A 58 -10.75 7.34 -8.80
CA PHE A 58 -11.12 6.02 -9.31
C PHE A 58 -12.21 5.42 -8.43
N VAL A 59 -13.32 4.99 -9.03
CA VAL A 59 -14.44 4.38 -8.32
C VAL A 59 -14.61 2.94 -8.77
N HIS A 60 -14.47 1.99 -7.84
CA HIS A 60 -14.74 0.60 -8.14
C HIS A 60 -16.21 0.23 -7.86
N PRO A 61 -17.03 -0.07 -8.87
CA PRO A 61 -18.48 -0.18 -8.69
C PRO A 61 -18.89 -1.37 -7.82
N LEU A 62 -18.19 -2.50 -7.94
CA LEU A 62 -18.52 -3.76 -7.27
C LEU A 62 -17.92 -3.90 -5.86
N CYS A 63 -17.23 -2.87 -5.37
CA CYS A 63 -16.54 -2.91 -4.08
C CYS A 63 -17.58 -2.96 -2.92
N GLY A 64 -17.32 -3.80 -1.92
CA GLY A 64 -18.04 -3.79 -0.64
C GLY A 64 -19.55 -3.94 -0.72
N LYS A 65 -20.04 -5.11 -1.16
CA LYS A 65 -21.47 -5.37 -1.43
C LYS A 65 -22.06 -4.45 -2.50
N GLY A 66 -21.26 -4.01 -3.47
CA GLY A 66 -21.71 -3.14 -4.59
C GLY A 66 -22.02 -1.70 -4.18
N ARG A 67 -21.30 -1.17 -3.17
CA ARG A 67 -21.56 0.16 -2.60
C ARG A 67 -20.61 1.25 -3.10
N GLY A 68 -19.62 0.93 -3.93
CA GLY A 68 -18.59 1.90 -4.35
C GLY A 68 -19.16 3.17 -5.00
N VAL A 69 -20.07 3.02 -5.98
CA VAL A 69 -20.73 4.17 -6.64
C VAL A 69 -21.56 4.97 -5.64
N ARG A 70 -22.37 4.29 -4.82
CA ARG A 70 -23.21 4.93 -3.80
C ARG A 70 -22.40 5.69 -2.75
N ASN A 71 -21.26 5.14 -2.33
CA ASN A 71 -20.35 5.78 -1.39
C ASN A 71 -19.77 7.06 -2.02
N TRP A 72 -19.37 7.01 -3.31
CA TRP A 72 -18.95 8.20 -4.04
C TRP A 72 -20.07 9.24 -4.15
N GLU A 73 -21.29 8.85 -4.55
CA GLU A 73 -22.45 9.75 -4.63
C GLU A 73 -22.77 10.43 -3.30
N THR A 74 -22.54 9.74 -2.18
CA THR A 74 -22.75 10.27 -0.83
C THR A 74 -21.76 11.39 -0.51
N VAL A 75 -20.50 11.25 -0.93
CA VAL A 75 -19.42 12.18 -0.54
C VAL A 75 -19.08 13.22 -1.60
N SER A 76 -19.42 12.98 -2.88
CA SER A 76 -19.14 13.91 -3.98
C SER A 76 -19.69 15.33 -3.76
N PRO A 77 -20.86 15.55 -3.12
CA PRO A 77 -21.34 16.91 -2.83
C PRO A 77 -20.41 17.66 -1.87
N LEU A 78 -19.67 16.97 -1.01
CA LEU A 78 -18.70 17.58 -0.10
C LEU A 78 -17.54 18.18 -0.89
N PHE A 79 -17.04 17.48 -1.92
CA PHE A 79 -15.97 17.98 -2.81
C PHE A 79 -16.43 19.19 -3.64
N ILE A 80 -17.66 19.16 -4.16
CA ILE A 80 -18.26 20.28 -4.90
C ILE A 80 -18.37 21.51 -3.99
N ARG A 81 -18.92 21.33 -2.79
CA ARG A 81 -19.04 22.40 -1.78
C ARG A 81 -17.67 22.94 -1.35
N ALA A 82 -16.68 22.07 -1.33
CA ALA A 82 -15.28 22.40 -1.05
C ALA A 82 -14.56 23.11 -2.20
N LYS A 83 -15.20 23.28 -3.36
CA LYS A 83 -14.61 23.83 -4.60
C LYS A 83 -13.41 23.04 -5.11
N ILE A 84 -13.43 21.73 -4.92
CA ILE A 84 -12.40 20.80 -5.41
C ILE A 84 -12.91 20.18 -6.70
N LYS A 85 -12.14 20.32 -7.78
CA LYS A 85 -12.46 19.70 -9.07
C LYS A 85 -12.07 18.23 -9.03
N THR A 86 -12.99 17.36 -9.43
CA THR A 86 -12.77 15.90 -9.41
C THR A 86 -12.96 15.32 -10.80
N LYS A 87 -11.93 14.70 -11.38
CA LYS A 87 -12.03 13.87 -12.59
C LYS A 87 -12.32 12.44 -12.17
N VAL A 88 -13.57 12.00 -12.35
CA VAL A 88 -14.03 10.69 -11.87
C VAL A 88 -13.94 9.64 -12.99
N ILE A 89 -13.34 8.50 -12.69
CA ILE A 89 -13.19 7.35 -13.58
C ILE A 89 -13.78 6.12 -12.85
N VAL A 90 -14.84 5.55 -13.39
CA VAL A 90 -15.40 4.29 -12.89
C VAL A 90 -14.61 3.12 -13.49
N THR A 91 -14.01 2.28 -12.66
CA THR A 91 -13.20 1.15 -13.14
C THR A 91 -14.10 0.08 -13.75
N GLN A 92 -13.71 -0.49 -14.89
CA GLN A 92 -14.51 -1.46 -15.63
C GLN A 92 -13.98 -2.89 -15.51
N ARG A 93 -12.70 -3.04 -15.15
CA ARG A 93 -11.99 -4.31 -15.02
C ARG A 93 -10.87 -4.19 -13.99
N ALA A 94 -10.30 -5.32 -13.58
CA ALA A 94 -9.07 -5.36 -12.81
C ALA A 94 -7.92 -4.71 -13.61
N GLY A 95 -7.03 -4.01 -12.91
CA GLY A 95 -5.91 -3.29 -13.49
C GLY A 95 -6.28 -2.01 -14.25
N HIS A 96 -7.56 -1.62 -14.30
CA HIS A 96 -7.94 -0.41 -15.06
C HIS A 96 -7.30 0.85 -14.45
N ALA A 97 -7.23 0.94 -13.12
CA ALA A 97 -6.59 2.08 -12.47
C ALA A 97 -5.07 2.07 -12.70
N TYR A 98 -4.45 0.90 -12.60
CA TYR A 98 -3.04 0.69 -12.90
C TYR A 98 -2.68 1.17 -14.32
N ASP A 99 -3.36 0.63 -15.34
CA ASP A 99 -3.07 0.93 -16.74
C ASP A 99 -3.26 2.42 -17.05
N THR A 100 -4.33 3.02 -16.50
CA THR A 100 -4.59 4.46 -16.66
C THR A 100 -3.45 5.29 -16.09
N LEU A 101 -2.98 5.00 -14.88
CA LEU A 101 -1.94 5.80 -14.22
C LEU A 101 -0.54 5.54 -14.79
N SER A 102 -0.29 4.34 -15.27
CA SER A 102 0.95 3.98 -15.95
C SER A 102 1.06 4.61 -17.34
N SER A 103 -0.05 4.84 -18.04
CA SER A 103 -0.05 5.48 -19.36
C SER A 103 -0.11 7.01 -19.32
N LEU A 104 -0.49 7.61 -18.18
CA LEU A 104 -0.50 9.07 -18.02
C LEU A 104 0.90 9.66 -18.16
N SER A 105 1.01 10.76 -18.89
CA SER A 105 2.23 11.56 -18.93
C SER A 105 2.44 12.34 -17.63
N ASP A 106 3.68 12.75 -17.39
CA ASP A 106 4.03 13.52 -16.18
C ASP A 106 3.39 14.93 -16.18
N ILE A 107 3.17 15.51 -17.36
CA ILE A 107 2.44 16.78 -17.53
C ILE A 107 0.99 16.63 -17.09
N GLU A 108 0.32 15.55 -17.51
CA GLU A 108 -1.06 15.28 -17.10
C GLU A 108 -1.15 14.97 -15.61
N LEU A 109 -0.17 14.23 -15.05
CA LEU A 109 -0.15 13.93 -13.63
C LEU A 109 -0.01 15.21 -12.80
N LYS A 110 0.90 16.13 -13.19
CA LYS A 110 1.11 17.45 -12.55
C LYS A 110 -0.16 18.32 -12.49
N ALA A 111 -1.19 18.04 -13.28
CA ALA A 111 -2.47 18.76 -13.22
C ALA A 111 -3.33 18.39 -11.98
N PHE A 112 -3.00 17.31 -11.26
CA PHE A 112 -3.78 16.79 -10.14
C PHE A 112 -2.97 16.77 -8.84
N ASP A 113 -3.45 17.42 -7.79
CA ASP A 113 -2.84 17.42 -6.45
C ASP A 113 -2.84 16.03 -5.79
N GLY A 114 -3.55 15.06 -6.38
CA GLY A 114 -3.60 13.69 -5.91
C GLY A 114 -4.61 12.80 -6.61
N VAL A 115 -4.55 11.51 -6.26
CA VAL A 115 -5.45 10.46 -6.77
C VAL A 115 -6.19 9.82 -5.60
N VAL A 116 -7.49 9.59 -5.75
CA VAL A 116 -8.36 9.02 -4.71
C VAL A 116 -8.93 7.69 -5.17
N ALA A 117 -8.75 6.64 -4.37
CA ALA A 117 -9.43 5.36 -4.49
C ALA A 117 -10.77 5.40 -3.74
N VAL A 118 -11.89 5.16 -4.43
CA VAL A 118 -13.18 4.80 -3.81
C VAL A 118 -13.36 3.30 -3.98
N GLY A 119 -12.87 2.56 -2.98
CA GLY A 119 -12.68 1.11 -3.08
C GLY A 119 -12.07 0.52 -1.81
N GLY A 120 -11.56 -0.70 -1.91
CA GLY A 120 -10.75 -1.34 -0.87
C GLY A 120 -9.26 -1.24 -1.13
N ASP A 121 -8.49 -1.98 -0.34
CA ASP A 121 -7.02 -2.01 -0.39
C ASP A 121 -6.49 -2.40 -1.79
N GLY A 122 -7.16 -3.31 -2.51
CA GLY A 122 -6.75 -3.70 -3.86
C GLY A 122 -6.82 -2.58 -4.91
N LEU A 123 -7.87 -1.74 -4.90
CA LEU A 123 -7.93 -0.58 -5.82
C LEU A 123 -6.83 0.44 -5.48
N PHE A 124 -6.55 0.63 -4.20
CA PHE A 124 -5.45 1.48 -3.77
C PHE A 124 -4.11 0.92 -4.24
N ASN A 125 -3.93 -0.41 -4.16
CA ASN A 125 -2.71 -1.07 -4.63
C ASN A 125 -2.52 -0.94 -6.16
N GLU A 126 -3.60 -1.05 -6.96
CA GLU A 126 -3.55 -0.76 -8.41
C GLU A 126 -3.07 0.66 -8.68
N ILE A 127 -3.61 1.65 -7.94
CA ILE A 127 -3.24 3.06 -8.08
C ILE A 127 -1.77 3.28 -7.68
N LEU A 128 -1.37 2.72 -6.55
CA LEU A 128 0.00 2.81 -6.03
C LEU A 128 1.01 2.28 -7.04
N ASN A 129 0.81 1.04 -7.51
CA ASN A 129 1.71 0.42 -8.48
C ASN A 129 1.64 1.14 -9.84
N GLY A 130 0.47 1.60 -10.27
CA GLY A 130 0.32 2.34 -11.52
C GLY A 130 1.14 3.62 -11.57
N ILE A 131 1.34 4.26 -10.42
CA ILE A 131 2.16 5.46 -10.27
C ILE A 131 3.64 5.11 -10.08
N LEU A 132 3.96 4.21 -9.15
CA LEU A 132 5.35 3.94 -8.76
C LEU A 132 6.13 3.12 -9.79
N SER A 133 5.48 2.21 -10.54
CA SER A 133 6.16 1.34 -11.51
C SER A 133 7.00 2.10 -12.55
N SER A 134 6.54 3.27 -13.01
CA SER A 134 7.26 4.09 -13.99
C SER A 134 8.09 5.23 -13.39
N ARG A 135 7.78 5.64 -12.15
CA ARG A 135 8.27 6.90 -11.54
C ARG A 135 9.14 6.74 -10.31
N HIS A 136 9.20 5.54 -9.73
CA HIS A 136 10.10 5.25 -8.62
C HIS A 136 11.24 4.35 -9.11
N LYS A 137 12.32 4.99 -9.57
CA LYS A 137 13.52 4.32 -10.08
C LYS A 137 14.59 4.32 -8.98
N VAL A 138 14.55 3.30 -8.13
CA VAL A 138 15.55 3.10 -7.06
C VAL A 138 16.24 1.74 -7.27
N SER A 139 17.49 1.65 -6.81
CA SER A 139 18.23 0.39 -6.78
C SER A 139 17.43 -0.71 -6.07
N TYR A 140 17.64 -1.95 -6.50
CA TYR A 140 17.02 -3.10 -5.83
C TYR A 140 17.46 -3.22 -4.37
N PRO A 141 16.66 -3.90 -3.53
CA PRO A 141 16.98 -4.13 -2.13
C PRO A 141 18.37 -4.72 -1.96
N PRO A 142 19.08 -4.36 -0.87
CA PRO A 142 20.32 -5.03 -0.54
C PRO A 142 20.07 -6.53 -0.33
N THR A 143 21.03 -7.36 -0.72
CA THR A 143 20.98 -8.82 -0.55
C THR A 143 22.16 -9.30 0.29
N PRO A 144 22.02 -10.40 1.03
CA PRO A 144 23.11 -10.96 1.81
C PRO A 144 24.24 -11.50 0.91
N GLU A 145 25.47 -11.53 1.43
CA GLU A 145 26.60 -12.17 0.77
C GLU A 145 26.30 -13.67 0.53
N GLY A 146 26.59 -14.16 -0.68
CA GLY A 146 26.26 -15.54 -1.09
C GLY A 146 24.84 -15.73 -1.63
N PHE A 147 24.00 -14.68 -1.66
CA PHE A 147 22.79 -14.70 -2.49
C PHE A 147 23.20 -14.81 -3.97
N GLY A 148 22.70 -15.82 -4.67
CA GLY A 148 23.21 -16.34 -5.95
C GLY A 148 23.14 -15.42 -7.19
N TYR A 149 23.12 -14.10 -7.00
CA TYR A 149 23.32 -13.11 -8.05
C TYR A 149 24.69 -12.45 -7.85
N VAL A 150 25.71 -13.00 -8.53
CA VAL A 150 27.00 -12.31 -8.66
C VAL A 150 26.74 -11.02 -9.43
N ARG A 151 26.86 -9.88 -8.73
CA ARG A 151 27.02 -8.56 -9.31
C ARG A 151 28.21 -8.61 -10.26
N GLY A 152 27.96 -8.85 -11.54
CA GLY A 152 28.92 -8.53 -12.59
C GLY A 152 29.17 -7.03 -12.51
N ASN A 153 30.42 -6.66 -12.23
CA ASN A 153 30.94 -5.33 -12.57
C ASN A 153 30.53 -5.05 -14.02
N ASP A 154 29.78 -3.98 -14.27
CA ASP A 154 29.96 -3.08 -15.41
C ASP A 154 28.94 -1.92 -15.35
N ASN A 155 29.48 -0.72 -15.19
CA ASN A 155 28.93 0.62 -15.44
C ASN A 155 27.46 0.72 -15.91
N CYS A 156 26.54 0.94 -14.98
CA CYS A 156 25.16 1.35 -15.28
C CYS A 156 25.07 2.82 -15.74
N GLU A 157 25.56 3.15 -16.94
CA GLU A 157 25.14 4.37 -17.65
C GLU A 157 24.93 4.19 -19.17
N GLU A 158 25.27 3.05 -19.79
CA GLU A 158 25.25 2.94 -21.27
C GLU A 158 24.24 1.97 -21.90
N GLN A 159 23.56 1.10 -21.16
CA GLN A 159 22.64 0.11 -21.78
C GLN A 159 21.19 0.57 -21.94
N THR A 160 20.77 1.70 -21.37
CA THR A 160 19.38 2.19 -21.48
C THR A 160 19.08 2.90 -22.81
N ARG A 161 20.09 3.21 -23.65
CA ARG A 161 19.87 3.85 -24.96
C ARG A 161 19.66 2.87 -26.12
N ASN A 162 20.12 1.63 -26.02
CA ASN A 162 20.16 0.71 -27.17
C ASN A 162 18.89 -0.15 -27.34
N TRP A 163 17.94 -0.11 -26.38
CA TRP A 163 16.69 -0.87 -26.48
C TRP A 163 15.52 -0.10 -27.11
N ILE A 164 15.70 1.18 -27.46
CA ILE A 164 14.66 2.00 -28.10
C ILE A 164 14.71 1.90 -29.65
N ASN A 165 15.78 1.38 -30.24
CA ASN A 165 16.00 1.42 -31.69
C ASN A 165 15.84 0.08 -32.44
N SER A 166 15.13 -0.90 -31.89
CA SER A 166 14.91 -2.17 -32.61
C SER A 166 13.53 -2.74 -32.32
N SER A 167 12.53 -2.28 -33.07
CA SER A 167 11.30 -3.03 -33.44
C SER A 167 10.35 -2.19 -34.31
N ILE A 168 10.69 -1.96 -35.57
CA ILE A 168 9.69 -1.75 -36.64
C ILE A 168 10.20 -2.49 -37.89
N PRO A 169 9.53 -3.55 -38.36
CA PRO A 169 9.62 -3.96 -39.75
C PRO A 169 8.39 -3.44 -40.50
N THR A 170 8.64 -2.67 -41.56
CA THR A 170 7.68 -2.32 -42.62
C THR A 170 7.26 -3.56 -43.41
N PRO A 171 6.05 -3.57 -44.02
CA PRO A 171 5.57 -4.70 -44.80
C PRO A 171 6.07 -4.62 -46.24
N ASP A 172 6.61 -5.73 -46.77
CA ASP A 172 6.77 -5.91 -48.21
C ASP A 172 6.20 -7.25 -48.66
N SER A 173 5.62 -7.19 -49.86
CA SER A 173 4.73 -8.13 -50.53
C SER A 173 5.36 -9.47 -50.95
N GLY A 174 4.58 -10.56 -50.94
CA GLY A 174 4.88 -11.76 -51.74
C GLY A 174 4.09 -13.02 -51.36
N ASN A 175 3.22 -13.47 -52.27
CA ASN A 175 2.36 -14.66 -52.21
C ASN A 175 3.04 -15.99 -51.82
N ALA A 176 2.36 -16.83 -51.02
CA ALA A 176 2.00 -18.22 -51.39
C ALA A 176 1.26 -19.02 -50.27
N MET A 177 0.07 -19.52 -50.64
CA MET A 177 -0.73 -20.68 -50.20
C MET A 177 -0.53 -21.41 -48.83
N PHE A 178 -1.67 -21.52 -48.13
CA PHE A 178 -2.14 -22.48 -47.09
C PHE A 178 -1.88 -23.99 -47.40
N PRO A 179 -2.03 -24.97 -46.45
CA PRO A 179 -2.97 -24.98 -45.31
C PRO A 179 -2.56 -25.62 -43.96
N GLY A 180 -3.25 -25.16 -42.90
CA GLY A 180 -3.97 -26.00 -41.93
C GLY A 180 -3.20 -26.75 -40.83
N ASN A 181 -3.21 -26.24 -39.60
CA ASN A 181 -3.87 -26.90 -38.45
C ASN A 181 -3.85 -26.02 -37.20
N ALA A 182 -5.04 -25.78 -36.67
CA ALA A 182 -5.29 -25.06 -35.43
C ALA A 182 -5.10 -25.97 -34.22
N SER A 183 -4.33 -25.52 -33.22
CA SER A 183 -4.49 -25.98 -31.85
C SER A 183 -4.58 -24.74 -30.95
N LYS A 184 -5.69 -24.70 -30.20
CA LYS A 184 -6.13 -23.60 -29.35
C LYS A 184 -5.27 -23.57 -28.08
N SER A 185 -4.80 -22.38 -27.70
CA SER A 185 -4.38 -22.08 -26.33
C SER A 185 -5.61 -21.60 -25.54
N ASP A 186 -6.02 -22.37 -24.54
CA ASP A 186 -7.10 -22.03 -23.61
C ASP A 186 -6.54 -21.17 -22.47
N ASP A 187 -6.79 -19.86 -22.54
CA ASP A 187 -6.96 -19.00 -21.36
C ASP A 187 -8.43 -18.53 -21.40
N GLN A 188 -9.26 -18.98 -20.45
CA GLN A 188 -10.62 -18.46 -20.31
C GLN A 188 -10.88 -17.86 -18.93
N GLU A 189 -11.26 -16.59 -19.02
CA GLU A 189 -11.89 -15.70 -18.05
C GLU A 189 -13.28 -16.18 -17.60
N PRO A 190 -13.98 -15.37 -16.78
CA PRO A 190 -15.18 -14.75 -17.36
C PRO A 190 -15.35 -13.26 -17.03
N LEU A 191 -15.29 -12.43 -18.09
CA LEU A 191 -16.33 -11.56 -18.64
C LEU A 191 -17.47 -11.05 -17.72
N LEU A 192 -17.62 -9.72 -17.67
CA LEU A 192 -18.93 -9.06 -17.51
C LEU A 192 -19.68 -9.13 -18.85
N SER A 193 -20.94 -9.58 -18.82
CA SER A 193 -21.84 -9.60 -19.97
C SER A 193 -22.17 -8.18 -20.46
N THR A 194 -21.93 -7.93 -21.73
CA THR A 194 -22.20 -6.68 -22.46
C THR A 194 -23.70 -6.46 -22.71
N SER A 195 -24.17 -5.24 -22.50
CA SER A 195 -25.28 -4.66 -23.26
C SER A 195 -24.96 -3.21 -23.65
N ASN A 196 -24.65 -3.03 -24.94
CA ASN A 196 -24.55 -1.84 -25.80
C ASN A 196 -24.09 -0.46 -25.23
N PRO A 197 -23.05 0.17 -25.82
CA PRO A 197 -22.66 1.54 -25.52
C PRO A 197 -23.52 2.56 -26.26
N THR A 198 -24.07 3.55 -25.54
CA THR A 198 -24.49 4.82 -26.14
C THR A 198 -23.33 5.79 -25.99
N GLY A 199 -22.80 6.26 -27.13
CA GLY A 199 -21.54 7.01 -27.21
C GLY A 199 -21.60 8.39 -26.57
N LEU A 200 -20.42 8.89 -26.20
CA LEU A 200 -20.12 10.32 -26.08
C LEU A 200 -18.62 10.49 -26.38
N GLU A 201 -18.35 11.22 -27.46
CA GLU A 201 -17.05 11.48 -28.06
C GLU A 201 -16.18 12.41 -27.18
N ILE A 202 -14.87 12.14 -27.17
CA ILE A 202 -13.84 13.01 -26.60
C ILE A 202 -13.39 13.96 -27.73
N PRO A 203 -13.39 15.30 -27.56
CA PRO A 203 -12.87 16.19 -28.59
C PRO A 203 -11.34 16.12 -28.65
N SER A 204 -10.80 15.81 -29.83
CA SER A 204 -9.38 15.90 -30.15
C SER A 204 -8.95 17.35 -30.32
N LEU A 205 -7.93 17.79 -29.59
CA LEU A 205 -7.29 19.10 -29.79
C LEU A 205 -6.06 18.90 -30.68
N ASN A 206 -6.08 19.50 -31.87
CA ASN A 206 -4.98 19.45 -32.84
C ASN A 206 -3.73 20.18 -32.32
N SER A 207 -2.57 19.53 -32.42
CA SER A 207 -1.26 20.11 -32.11
C SER A 207 -0.64 20.74 -33.36
N THR A 208 -0.33 22.03 -33.31
CA THR A 208 0.66 22.67 -34.20
C THR A 208 2.03 22.64 -33.51
N LYS A 209 3.02 22.07 -34.20
CA LYS A 209 4.40 21.89 -33.72
C LYS A 209 5.17 23.22 -33.75
N GLU A 210 5.77 23.58 -32.62
CA GLU A 210 6.99 24.40 -32.57
C GLU A 210 8.08 23.61 -31.81
N PRO A 211 9.36 23.71 -32.18
CA PRO A 211 10.42 22.91 -31.59
C PRO A 211 10.94 23.58 -30.31
N CYS A 212 10.70 22.96 -29.16
CA CYS A 212 11.22 23.45 -27.88
C CYS A 212 12.50 22.72 -27.48
N ILE A 213 13.48 23.55 -27.17
CA ILE A 213 14.81 23.27 -26.64
C ILE A 213 14.67 22.79 -25.18
N GLY A 214 15.33 21.67 -24.83
CA GLY A 214 15.73 21.29 -23.46
C GLY A 214 14.61 20.89 -22.49
N ASP A 215 14.19 19.62 -22.52
CA ASP A 215 13.07 19.09 -21.72
C ASP A 215 13.57 18.08 -20.64
N GLN A 216 14.45 18.52 -19.75
CA GLN A 216 14.90 17.70 -18.60
C GLN A 216 14.13 17.98 -17.28
N ASP A 217 13.30 19.02 -17.22
CA ASP A 217 12.61 19.46 -15.97
C ASP A 217 11.19 18.89 -15.77
N ASN A 218 10.75 17.95 -16.62
CA ASN A 218 9.36 17.50 -16.63
C ASN A 218 9.06 16.13 -16.01
N LEU A 219 10.07 15.39 -15.54
CA LEU A 219 9.87 14.06 -14.98
C LEU A 219 9.35 14.09 -13.55
N VAL A 220 8.27 13.37 -13.26
CA VAL A 220 7.74 13.19 -11.89
C VAL A 220 8.43 12.01 -11.25
N ALA A 221 9.11 12.26 -10.12
CA ALA A 221 9.70 11.22 -9.28
C ALA A 221 8.95 11.11 -7.93
N PHE A 222 9.09 9.93 -7.30
CA PHE A 222 8.64 9.69 -5.93
C PHE A 222 9.83 9.30 -5.04
N PRO A 223 9.89 9.79 -3.79
CA PRO A 223 8.87 10.59 -3.09
C PRO A 223 8.76 12.04 -3.59
N ASN A 224 7.60 12.66 -3.40
CA ASN A 224 7.41 14.10 -3.62
C ASN A 224 6.40 14.68 -2.60
N ASP A 225 6.43 16.00 -2.43
CA ASP A 225 5.67 16.69 -1.38
C ASP A 225 4.25 17.13 -1.79
N TRP A 226 4.04 17.38 -3.08
CA TRP A 226 2.80 17.98 -3.56
C TRP A 226 1.70 16.92 -3.74
N PHE A 227 2.05 15.76 -4.30
CA PHE A 227 1.11 14.72 -4.71
C PHE A 227 0.75 13.79 -3.56
N ARG A 228 -0.54 13.47 -3.45
CA ARG A 228 -1.07 12.65 -2.36
C ARG A 228 -2.07 11.60 -2.84
N LEU A 229 -2.10 10.48 -2.14
CA LEU A 229 -3.08 9.42 -2.37
C LEU A 229 -4.21 9.50 -1.33
N GLY A 230 -5.45 9.34 -1.78
CA GLY A 230 -6.63 9.29 -0.93
C GLY A 230 -7.31 7.93 -1.00
N ILE A 231 -7.98 7.53 0.07
CA ILE A 231 -8.79 6.32 0.10
C ILE A 231 -10.11 6.56 0.83
N ILE A 232 -11.21 6.27 0.14
CA ILE A 232 -12.57 6.31 0.65
C ILE A 232 -13.04 4.86 0.79
N PRO A 233 -13.21 4.35 2.03
CA PRO A 233 -13.42 2.93 2.30
C PRO A 233 -14.68 2.42 1.63
N SER A 234 -14.53 1.40 0.79
CA SER A 234 -15.63 0.62 0.22
C SER A 234 -15.25 -0.85 0.07
N GLY A 235 -14.16 -1.31 0.70
CA GLY A 235 -13.66 -2.69 0.58
C GLY A 235 -14.38 -3.69 1.46
N SER A 236 -13.67 -4.72 1.90
CA SER A 236 -14.15 -5.64 2.96
C SER A 236 -13.20 -5.65 4.16
N THR A 237 -11.90 -5.52 3.90
CA THR A 237 -10.86 -5.37 4.91
C THR A 237 -10.61 -3.91 5.28
N ASP A 238 -10.32 -3.05 4.28
CA ASP A 238 -10.02 -1.62 4.43
C ASP A 238 -8.88 -1.36 5.43
N ALA A 239 -7.82 -2.19 5.37
CA ALA A 239 -6.72 -2.18 6.33
C ALA A 239 -5.92 -0.88 6.28
N ILE A 240 -5.72 -0.33 5.08
CA ILE A 240 -5.00 0.93 4.88
C ILE A 240 -5.79 2.08 5.52
N VAL A 241 -7.10 2.16 5.27
CA VAL A 241 -7.96 3.20 5.86
C VAL A 241 -7.98 3.10 7.38
N LEU A 242 -8.18 1.90 7.93
CA LEU A 242 -8.24 1.73 9.39
C LEU A 242 -6.90 2.02 10.06
N SER A 243 -5.78 1.71 9.41
CA SER A 243 -4.44 1.99 9.94
C SER A 243 -4.03 3.46 9.81
N THR A 244 -4.61 4.23 8.87
CA THR A 244 -4.19 5.60 8.54
C THR A 244 -5.20 6.68 8.90
N THR A 245 -6.50 6.36 8.86
CA THR A 245 -7.61 7.26 9.23
C THR A 245 -8.24 6.86 10.57
N GLY A 246 -8.15 5.57 10.95
CA GLY A 246 -8.66 5.05 12.22
C GLY A 246 -10.13 4.65 12.24
N GLU A 247 -10.90 4.95 11.19
CA GLU A 247 -12.33 4.65 11.10
C GLU A 247 -12.73 4.30 9.66
N ARG A 248 -13.69 3.39 9.51
CA ARG A 248 -14.18 2.91 8.21
C ARG A 248 -15.40 3.71 7.74
N ASP A 249 -15.27 5.03 7.70
CA ASP A 249 -16.35 5.95 7.34
C ASP A 249 -16.01 6.76 6.06
N PRO A 250 -16.78 6.59 4.96
CA PRO A 250 -16.56 7.33 3.72
C PRO A 250 -16.55 8.85 3.89
N VAL A 251 -17.42 9.38 4.77
CA VAL A 251 -17.54 10.83 5.00
C VAL A 251 -16.28 11.35 5.67
N THR A 252 -15.79 10.67 6.71
CA THR A 252 -14.55 11.01 7.40
C THR A 252 -13.36 11.00 6.43
N SER A 253 -13.19 9.97 5.62
CA SER A 253 -12.14 9.93 4.59
C SER A 253 -12.25 11.11 3.61
N ALA A 254 -13.45 11.40 3.11
CA ALA A 254 -13.68 12.53 2.21
C ALA A 254 -13.33 13.87 2.86
N LEU A 255 -13.68 14.07 4.13
CA LEU A 255 -13.34 15.28 4.88
C LEU A 255 -11.83 15.42 5.10
N LEU A 256 -11.10 14.34 5.41
CA LEU A 256 -9.64 14.40 5.54
C LEU A 256 -8.94 14.76 4.23
N ILE A 257 -9.47 14.26 3.10
CA ILE A 257 -9.02 14.65 1.75
C ILE A 257 -9.31 16.13 1.49
N ILE A 258 -10.53 16.59 1.76
CA ILE A 258 -10.95 17.99 1.56
C ILE A 258 -10.12 18.96 2.41
N LEU A 259 -9.77 18.57 3.63
CA LEU A 259 -8.92 19.37 4.52
C LEU A 259 -7.43 19.32 4.13
N GLY A 260 -7.05 18.46 3.19
CA GLY A 260 -5.66 18.33 2.75
C GLY A 260 -4.73 17.80 3.84
N ARG A 261 -5.23 16.99 4.78
CA ARG A 261 -4.38 16.38 5.83
C ARG A 261 -3.30 15.51 5.18
N ARG A 262 -2.15 15.39 5.84
CA ARG A 262 -0.98 14.71 5.31
C ARG A 262 -0.43 13.72 6.33
N VAL A 263 -0.20 12.50 5.88
CA VAL A 263 0.59 11.48 6.60
C VAL A 263 1.51 10.78 5.60
N PRO A 264 2.84 10.77 5.81
CA PRO A 264 3.73 9.93 5.02
C PRO A 264 3.53 8.46 5.36
N LEU A 265 3.63 7.61 4.34
CA LEU A 265 3.46 6.17 4.41
C LEU A 265 4.69 5.46 3.83
N ASP A 266 5.24 4.51 4.59
CA ASP A 266 6.24 3.55 4.15
C ASP A 266 5.63 2.59 3.14
N ILE A 267 6.37 2.28 2.09
CA ILE A 267 5.97 1.32 1.06
C ILE A 267 7.04 0.24 0.96
N ALA A 268 6.64 -1.03 0.96
CA ALA A 268 7.57 -2.12 0.67
C ALA A 268 7.80 -2.22 -0.85
N GLN A 269 9.05 -2.07 -1.27
CA GLN A 269 9.48 -2.52 -2.59
C GLN A 269 9.75 -4.02 -2.52
N VAL A 270 9.05 -4.79 -3.35
CA VAL A 270 9.13 -6.25 -3.43
C VAL A 270 9.72 -6.62 -4.78
N VAL A 271 10.92 -7.19 -4.79
CA VAL A 271 11.62 -7.63 -6.00
C VAL A 271 11.61 -9.14 -6.06
N ARG A 272 10.90 -9.70 -7.04
CA ARG A 272 11.02 -11.12 -7.38
C ARG A 272 12.23 -11.33 -8.27
N TRP A 273 13.11 -12.23 -7.86
CA TRP A 273 14.24 -12.68 -8.66
C TRP A 273 13.87 -13.90 -9.52
N LYS A 274 13.16 -14.87 -8.93
CA LYS A 274 12.70 -16.08 -9.63
C LYS A 274 11.23 -16.37 -9.32
N SER A 275 10.49 -16.78 -10.35
CA SER A 275 9.09 -17.23 -10.20
C SER A 275 8.99 -18.62 -9.58
N SER A 276 9.90 -19.52 -9.92
CA SER A 276 10.06 -20.86 -9.34
C SER A 276 11.54 -21.18 -9.17
N PRO A 277 11.92 -22.20 -8.35
CA PRO A 277 13.33 -22.53 -8.12
C PRO A 277 14.12 -22.87 -9.39
N THR A 278 13.44 -23.33 -10.44
CA THR A 278 14.03 -23.69 -11.74
C THR A 278 13.89 -22.59 -12.80
N ALA A 279 13.17 -21.51 -12.50
CA ALA A 279 12.96 -20.42 -13.44
C ALA A 279 14.23 -19.57 -13.62
N GLU A 280 14.33 -18.93 -14.79
CA GLU A 280 15.36 -17.92 -15.05
C GLU A 280 15.20 -16.71 -14.12
N VAL A 281 16.31 -16.03 -13.85
CA VAL A 281 16.31 -14.82 -13.04
C VAL A 281 15.76 -13.67 -13.88
N LEU A 282 14.52 -13.27 -13.61
CA LEU A 282 13.86 -12.14 -14.26
C LEU A 282 13.32 -11.17 -13.21
N PRO A 283 14.09 -10.11 -12.85
CA PRO A 283 13.72 -9.20 -11.78
C PRO A 283 12.40 -8.49 -12.11
N THR A 284 11.40 -8.67 -11.25
CA THR A 284 10.11 -7.98 -11.35
C THR A 284 9.83 -7.24 -10.06
N VAL A 285 9.54 -5.94 -10.16
CA VAL A 285 9.26 -5.08 -9.00
C VAL A 285 7.76 -4.91 -8.82
N ARG A 286 7.30 -5.03 -7.57
CA ARG A 286 5.96 -4.66 -7.10
C ARG A 286 6.09 -3.84 -5.82
N TYR A 287 5.07 -3.07 -5.52
CA TYR A 287 4.99 -2.28 -4.30
C TYR A 287 3.80 -2.73 -3.45
N ALA A 288 3.99 -2.78 -2.13
CA ALA A 288 2.94 -3.09 -1.16
C ALA A 288 2.91 -2.02 -0.05
N ALA A 289 1.73 -1.49 0.24
CA ALA A 289 1.46 -0.49 1.26
C ALA A 289 1.09 -1.10 2.62
N SER A 290 0.53 -2.31 2.67
CA SER A 290 0.05 -2.89 3.93
C SER A 290 0.80 -4.14 4.37
N PHE A 291 0.84 -5.16 3.52
CA PHE A 291 1.28 -6.50 3.90
C PHE A 291 1.82 -7.30 2.71
N ALA A 292 2.92 -8.02 2.95
CA ALA A 292 3.40 -9.08 2.06
C ALA A 292 3.47 -10.40 2.84
N GLY A 293 2.91 -11.49 2.31
CA GLY A 293 2.91 -12.77 3.03
C GLY A 293 2.98 -14.01 2.15
N TYR A 294 3.70 -15.03 2.62
CA TYR A 294 3.91 -16.33 2.01
C TYR A 294 3.35 -17.45 2.91
N GLY A 295 3.15 -18.65 2.34
CA GLY A 295 2.58 -19.80 3.02
C GLY A 295 1.09 -19.63 3.25
N PHE A 296 0.63 -19.82 4.50
CA PHE A 296 -0.79 -19.67 4.87
C PHE A 296 -1.44 -18.42 4.25
N TYR A 297 -0.78 -17.25 4.31
CA TYR A 297 -1.34 -16.01 3.77
C TYR A 297 -1.55 -16.05 2.25
N GLY A 298 -0.58 -16.56 1.49
CA GLY A 298 -0.66 -16.70 0.04
C GLY A 298 -1.67 -17.75 -0.39
N GLU A 299 -1.70 -18.89 0.30
CA GLU A 299 -2.64 -19.97 0.05
C GLU A 299 -4.10 -19.57 0.25
N VAL A 300 -4.38 -18.75 1.28
CA VAL A 300 -5.73 -18.23 1.50
C VAL A 300 -6.18 -17.38 0.31
N ILE A 301 -5.30 -16.52 -0.23
CA ILE A 301 -5.61 -15.75 -1.44
C ILE A 301 -5.83 -16.70 -2.63
N ARG A 302 -4.87 -17.57 -2.93
CA ARG A 302 -4.94 -18.56 -4.03
C ARG A 302 -6.23 -19.35 -4.03
N GLU A 303 -6.63 -19.83 -2.86
CA GLU A 303 -7.83 -20.63 -2.69
C GLU A 303 -9.11 -19.78 -2.79
N SER A 304 -9.10 -18.55 -2.25
CA SER A 304 -10.24 -17.63 -2.27
C SER A 304 -10.63 -17.17 -3.68
N GLU A 305 -9.69 -17.21 -4.63
CA GLU A 305 -9.93 -16.85 -6.01
C GLU A 305 -10.86 -17.83 -6.73
N LYS A 306 -10.92 -19.09 -6.30
CA LYS A 306 -11.89 -20.08 -6.83
C LYS A 306 -13.34 -19.78 -6.41
N TYR A 307 -13.51 -18.97 -5.36
CA TYR A 307 -14.79 -18.69 -4.72
C TYR A 307 -15.18 -17.20 -4.82
N ARG A 308 -14.77 -16.49 -5.88
CA ARG A 308 -15.13 -15.06 -6.09
C ARG A 308 -16.64 -14.81 -5.95
N TRP A 309 -17.47 -15.75 -6.40
CA TRP A 309 -18.93 -15.66 -6.34
C TRP A 309 -19.49 -15.51 -4.92
N MET A 310 -18.75 -15.94 -3.88
CA MET A 310 -19.16 -15.80 -2.47
C MET A 310 -18.94 -14.38 -1.92
N GLY A 311 -18.31 -13.49 -2.69
CA GLY A 311 -17.92 -12.16 -2.21
C GLY A 311 -17.00 -12.27 -0.98
N PRO A 312 -17.07 -11.33 -0.01
CA PRO A 312 -16.16 -11.32 1.14
C PRO A 312 -16.14 -12.59 2.01
N ALA A 313 -17.21 -13.40 2.00
CA ALA A 313 -17.27 -14.64 2.77
C ALA A 313 -16.25 -15.69 2.30
N ARG A 314 -15.74 -15.57 1.07
CA ARG A 314 -14.71 -16.44 0.50
C ARG A 314 -13.45 -16.52 1.36
N TYR A 315 -13.07 -15.42 2.02
CA TYR A 315 -11.85 -15.38 2.83
C TYR A 315 -11.98 -16.22 4.10
N ASP A 316 -13.16 -16.28 4.72
CA ASP A 316 -13.40 -17.14 5.89
C ASP A 316 -13.42 -18.61 5.50
N PHE A 317 -14.09 -18.92 4.39
CA PHE A 317 -14.17 -20.27 3.86
C PHE A 317 -12.78 -20.80 3.48
N SER A 318 -12.06 -20.07 2.62
CA SER A 318 -10.71 -20.42 2.19
C SER A 318 -9.71 -20.39 3.35
N GLY A 319 -9.82 -19.42 4.25
CA GLY A 319 -9.05 -19.35 5.50
C GLY A 319 -9.19 -20.62 6.34
N THR A 320 -10.41 -21.07 6.56
CA THR A 320 -10.71 -22.29 7.33
C THR A 320 -10.16 -23.53 6.61
N MET A 321 -10.33 -23.64 5.29
CA MET A 321 -9.85 -24.80 4.55
C MET A 321 -8.32 -24.87 4.53
N VAL A 322 -7.62 -23.76 4.29
CA VAL A 322 -6.16 -23.71 4.33
C VAL A 322 -5.65 -23.98 5.75
N PHE A 323 -6.33 -23.46 6.78
CA PHE A 323 -6.04 -23.74 8.17
C PHE A 323 -6.11 -25.24 8.48
N LEU A 324 -7.18 -25.93 8.04
CA LEU A 324 -7.34 -27.37 8.25
C LEU A 324 -6.33 -28.21 7.46
N LYS A 325 -5.86 -27.73 6.30
CA LYS A 325 -4.78 -28.39 5.54
C LYS A 325 -3.43 -28.29 6.27
N HIS A 326 -3.23 -27.24 7.07
CA HIS A 326 -2.08 -27.05 7.97
C HIS A 326 -0.71 -27.39 7.36
N ARG A 327 -0.43 -26.83 6.18
CA ARG A 327 0.82 -27.07 5.46
C ARG A 327 1.92 -26.12 5.95
N SER A 328 3.13 -26.64 6.03
CA SER A 328 4.35 -25.89 6.33
C SER A 328 5.33 -25.97 5.15
N TYR A 329 6.09 -24.92 4.92
CA TYR A 329 6.95 -24.73 3.76
C TYR A 329 8.40 -24.54 4.19
N GLU A 330 9.33 -25.20 3.51
CA GLU A 330 10.76 -25.05 3.77
C GLU A 330 11.31 -23.80 3.09
N ALA A 331 11.92 -22.91 3.88
CA ALA A 331 12.45 -21.65 3.37
C ALA A 331 13.66 -21.18 4.17
N LYS A 332 14.44 -20.30 3.54
CA LYS A 332 15.52 -19.52 4.15
C LYS A 332 15.17 -18.05 4.09
N VAL A 333 15.22 -17.36 5.22
CA VAL A 333 14.95 -15.93 5.33
C VAL A 333 16.17 -15.24 5.91
N ALA A 334 16.69 -14.25 5.20
CA ALA A 334 17.74 -13.36 5.69
C ALA A 334 17.16 -11.98 5.95
N PHE A 335 17.51 -11.32 7.05
CA PHE A 335 17.06 -9.96 7.33
C PHE A 335 18.16 -9.11 7.98
N LEU A 336 18.04 -7.80 7.85
CA LEU A 336 18.99 -6.86 8.45
C LEU A 336 18.79 -6.76 9.97
N GLU A 337 19.86 -6.98 10.73
CA GLU A 337 19.86 -6.80 12.17
C GLU A 337 19.79 -5.30 12.50
N THR A 338 18.81 -4.93 13.31
CA THR A 338 18.67 -3.56 13.81
C THR A 338 19.21 -3.51 15.24
N PRO A 339 20.12 -2.58 15.58
CA PRO A 339 20.77 -2.53 16.91
C PRO A 339 19.81 -2.30 18.08
N TYR A 340 18.55 -1.95 17.82
CA TYR A 340 17.50 -1.77 18.84
C TYR A 340 16.80 -3.07 19.26
N THR A 341 17.13 -4.23 18.68
CA THR A 341 16.41 -5.49 18.92
C THR A 341 17.08 -6.42 19.94
N HIS A 342 18.26 -6.06 20.48
CA HIS A 342 18.89 -6.82 21.57
C HIS A 342 18.19 -6.56 22.92
N SER A 343 17.00 -7.12 23.13
CA SER A 343 16.42 -7.30 24.47
C SER A 343 15.39 -8.44 24.60
N LEU A 344 15.15 -9.29 23.59
CA LEU A 344 14.05 -10.27 23.68
C LEU A 344 14.38 -11.72 23.30
N THR A 345 15.57 -12.04 22.77
CA THR A 345 15.89 -13.41 22.39
C THR A 345 17.39 -13.71 22.54
N ALA A 346 17.89 -13.87 23.77
CA ALA A 346 19.18 -14.52 24.03
C ALA A 346 19.30 -14.91 25.51
N SER A 347 18.78 -16.08 25.89
CA SER A 347 19.32 -17.00 26.91
C SER A 347 18.27 -18.06 27.22
N ALA A 348 18.28 -19.16 26.47
CA ALA A 348 17.67 -20.41 26.88
C ALA A 348 18.35 -21.57 26.15
N GLU A 349 19.66 -21.68 26.34
CA GLU A 349 20.33 -22.98 26.39
C GLU A 349 20.69 -23.19 27.86
N ASP A 350 19.85 -23.95 28.57
CA ASP A 350 20.30 -25.02 29.47
C ASP A 350 19.12 -25.67 30.19
N ASP A 351 18.99 -26.95 29.86
CA ASP A 351 18.67 -28.09 30.71
C ASP A 351 17.30 -28.31 31.38
N VAL A 352 16.99 -29.60 31.39
CA VAL A 352 15.73 -30.25 31.77
C VAL A 352 15.65 -30.39 33.29
N THR A 353 14.53 -29.96 33.88
CA THR A 353 13.81 -30.46 35.08
C THR A 353 13.36 -29.35 36.04
N GLY A 354 12.15 -29.50 36.60
CA GLY A 354 11.75 -28.85 37.84
C GLY A 354 10.80 -27.66 37.68
N ALA A 355 9.71 -27.69 38.44
CA ALA A 355 8.64 -26.70 38.42
C ALA A 355 8.94 -25.43 39.26
N GLN A 356 8.32 -24.31 38.83
CA GLN A 356 8.01 -23.05 39.55
C GLN A 356 9.11 -21.97 39.69
N PRO A 357 8.80 -20.66 39.94
CA PRO A 357 7.49 -20.03 40.25
C PRO A 357 7.08 -18.77 39.42
N LEU A 358 5.81 -18.40 39.59
CA LEU A 358 5.11 -17.19 39.14
C LEU A 358 5.79 -15.89 39.64
N GLN A 359 6.78 -15.33 38.93
CA GLN A 359 7.30 -13.98 39.27
C GLN A 359 8.10 -13.23 38.18
N SER A 360 7.76 -13.36 36.88
CA SER A 360 8.39 -12.58 35.79
C SER A 360 7.43 -11.64 35.04
N LEU A 361 6.44 -11.08 35.74
CA LEU A 361 5.43 -10.18 35.16
C LEU A 361 5.86 -8.71 34.97
N TRP A 362 7.15 -8.38 35.11
CA TRP A 362 7.59 -6.98 35.14
C TRP A 362 8.57 -6.66 34.00
N ASN A 363 8.14 -5.68 33.20
CA ASN A 363 8.86 -4.94 32.15
C ASN A 363 8.86 -5.51 30.72
N LYS A 364 7.67 -5.80 30.17
CA LYS A 364 7.50 -5.67 28.71
C LYS A 364 7.57 -4.18 28.32
N PRO A 365 8.39 -3.78 27.32
CA PRO A 365 8.36 -2.42 26.82
C PRO A 365 6.93 -2.08 26.36
N ARG A 366 6.44 -0.89 26.74
CA ARG A 366 5.09 -0.45 26.36
C ARG A 366 5.00 -0.41 24.84
N LYS A 367 4.06 -1.16 24.25
CA LYS A 367 3.73 -1.10 22.81
C LYS A 367 3.41 0.35 22.44
N ILE A 368 4.23 0.99 21.61
CA ILE A 368 4.02 2.36 21.15
C ILE A 368 3.12 2.30 19.92
N ILE A 369 1.84 2.57 20.12
CA ILE A 369 0.89 2.61 19.02
C ILE A 369 1.13 3.87 18.19
N CYS A 370 1.32 3.71 16.88
CA CYS A 370 1.33 4.85 15.96
C CYS A 370 -0.06 5.50 15.92
N ARG A 371 -0.12 6.81 16.21
CA ARG A 371 -1.35 7.61 16.31
C ARG A 371 -1.22 8.90 15.50
N THR A 372 -2.32 9.64 15.43
CA THR A 372 -2.28 11.02 14.95
C THR A 372 -1.19 11.81 15.63
N ASN A 373 -0.44 12.54 14.81
CA ASN A 373 0.68 13.38 15.25
C ASN A 373 1.88 12.64 15.87
N CYS A 374 2.06 11.34 15.62
CA CYS A 374 3.22 10.57 16.06
C CYS A 374 4.56 11.27 15.76
N SER A 375 5.44 11.43 16.77
CA SER A 375 6.72 12.13 16.63
C SER A 375 7.66 11.47 15.62
N VAL A 376 7.78 10.14 15.66
CA VAL A 376 8.62 9.36 14.74
C VAL A 376 8.22 9.61 13.27
N CYS A 377 6.92 9.60 13.01
CA CYS A 377 6.37 9.83 11.66
C CYS A 377 6.45 11.32 11.25
N LYS A 378 6.34 12.25 12.20
CA LYS A 378 6.53 13.69 11.94
C LYS A 378 7.97 14.04 11.60
N GLU A 379 8.93 13.48 12.32
CA GLU A 379 10.36 13.71 12.06
C GLU A 379 10.73 13.21 10.65
N ALA A 380 10.19 12.05 10.24
CA ALA A 380 10.33 11.55 8.88
C ALA A 380 9.83 12.53 7.80
N SER A 381 8.77 13.28 8.12
CA SER A 381 8.18 14.30 7.24
C SER A 381 9.09 15.52 7.08
N THR A 382 9.97 15.77 8.05
CA THR A 382 10.80 16.98 8.14
C THR A 382 12.22 16.73 7.61
N SER A 383 12.76 15.52 7.78
CA SER A 383 14.08 15.14 7.27
C SER A 383 14.15 15.08 5.73
N GLY A 384 13.02 14.98 5.04
CA GLY A 384 12.95 15.06 3.57
C GLY A 384 13.02 16.49 3.01
N GLN A 385 13.00 17.53 3.85
CA GLN A 385 12.94 18.94 3.42
C GLN A 385 14.31 19.62 3.26
N ASN A 386 15.40 18.99 3.69
CA ASN A 386 16.76 19.48 3.48
C ASN A 386 17.44 18.65 2.38
N SER A 387 16.99 18.79 1.14
CA SER A 387 17.64 18.22 -0.04
C SER A 387 18.43 19.29 -0.80
N GLU A 388 19.34 19.96 -0.11
CA GLU A 388 20.58 20.47 -0.70
C GLU A 388 21.69 19.85 0.16
N ASP A 389 22.57 19.06 -0.47
CA ASP A 389 23.66 18.27 0.12
C ASP A 389 23.28 17.04 0.98
N VAL A 390 22.72 16.00 0.35
CA VAL A 390 22.84 14.61 0.85
C VAL A 390 23.83 13.83 -0.03
N SER A 391 25.08 14.27 -0.05
CA SER A 391 26.18 13.55 -0.71
C SER A 391 27.11 12.81 0.26
N ASP A 392 26.96 12.92 1.59
CA ASP A 392 27.96 12.35 2.51
C ASP A 392 27.48 11.53 3.72
N ASN A 393 26.17 11.45 4.04
CA ASN A 393 25.69 10.63 5.17
C ASN A 393 25.06 9.27 4.79
N SER A 394 24.82 9.01 3.50
CA SER A 394 24.38 7.68 3.01
C SER A 394 25.53 6.65 3.02
N ARG A 395 26.78 7.10 2.87
CA ARG A 395 27.96 6.21 2.81
C ARG A 395 28.38 5.65 4.17
N THR A 396 27.96 6.26 5.28
CA THR A 396 28.35 5.86 6.64
C THR A 396 27.48 4.75 7.23
N LEU A 397 26.23 4.57 6.76
CA LEU A 397 25.35 3.47 7.21
C LEU A 397 25.59 2.15 6.44
N CYS A 398 26.19 2.21 5.25
CA CYS A 398 26.48 1.04 4.41
C CYS A 398 27.62 0.15 4.91
N LYS A 399 28.43 0.57 5.90
CA LYS A 399 29.68 -0.15 6.21
C LYS A 399 29.54 -1.36 7.14
N ASN A 400 28.43 -1.52 7.88
CA ASN A 400 28.24 -2.65 8.82
C ASN A 400 26.81 -3.22 8.79
N GLN A 401 26.27 -3.53 7.60
CA GLN A 401 24.99 -4.23 7.50
C GLN A 401 25.17 -5.71 7.86
N LYS A 402 24.76 -6.09 9.07
CA LYS A 402 24.79 -7.48 9.53
C LYS A 402 23.50 -8.19 9.16
N TRP A 403 23.62 -9.21 8.31
CA TRP A 403 22.51 -10.09 7.94
C TRP A 403 22.39 -11.26 8.92
N VAL A 404 21.16 -11.55 9.33
CA VAL A 404 20.82 -12.70 10.18
C VAL A 404 19.95 -13.65 9.38
N TRP A 405 20.29 -14.94 9.43
CA TRP A 405 19.57 -16.01 8.75
C TRP A 405 18.64 -16.74 9.71
N SER A 406 17.42 -16.99 9.26
CA SER A 406 16.46 -17.91 9.87
C SER A 406 16.04 -18.94 8.82
N GLU A 407 16.35 -20.21 9.08
CA GLU A 407 16.05 -21.33 8.19
C GLU A 407 15.12 -22.33 8.90
N GLY A 408 14.26 -22.97 8.13
CA GLY A 408 13.45 -24.09 8.60
C GLY A 408 12.10 -24.19 7.90
N ARG A 409 11.17 -24.87 8.56
CA ARG A 409 9.79 -25.03 8.09
C ARG A 409 8.88 -23.98 8.72
N PHE A 410 8.17 -23.24 7.88
CA PHE A 410 7.27 -22.17 8.29
C PHE A 410 5.85 -22.45 7.81
N LEU A 411 4.86 -22.27 8.69
CA LEU A 411 3.45 -22.22 8.28
C LEU A 411 3.19 -20.96 7.46
N SER A 412 3.84 -19.85 7.84
CA SER A 412 3.76 -18.60 7.10
C SER A 412 4.93 -17.68 7.39
N VAL A 413 5.30 -16.90 6.38
CA VAL A 413 6.22 -15.77 6.48
C VAL A 413 5.42 -14.52 6.14
N GLY A 414 5.38 -13.53 7.02
CA GLY A 414 4.62 -12.30 6.83
C GLY A 414 5.49 -11.08 7.06
N ALA A 415 5.23 -10.00 6.33
CA ALA A 415 5.88 -8.71 6.48
C ALA A 415 4.79 -7.64 6.54
N ALA A 416 4.57 -7.09 7.73
CA ALA A 416 3.61 -6.00 7.95
C ALA A 416 4.33 -4.66 7.84
N ILE A 417 3.89 -3.84 6.88
CA ILE A 417 4.40 -2.47 6.66
C ILE A 417 3.69 -1.49 7.60
N ILE A 418 2.40 -1.70 7.81
CA ILE A 418 1.57 -0.97 8.77
C ILE A 418 0.97 -1.95 9.78
N SER A 419 0.17 -1.43 10.72
CA SER A 419 -0.45 -2.29 11.74
C SER A 419 -1.39 -3.36 11.16
N CYS A 420 -1.95 -3.15 9.96
CA CYS A 420 -2.89 -4.04 9.28
C CYS A 420 -4.19 -4.26 10.08
N ARG A 421 -4.67 -3.19 10.74
CA ARG A 421 -5.94 -3.20 11.50
C ARG A 421 -7.12 -3.44 10.59
N ASN A 422 -8.04 -4.28 11.02
CA ASN A 422 -9.30 -4.54 10.32
C ASN A 422 -10.38 -4.97 11.32
N GLU A 423 -11.61 -5.19 10.84
CA GLU A 423 -12.75 -5.59 11.70
C GLU A 423 -12.50 -6.88 12.50
N ARG A 424 -11.69 -7.81 11.95
CA ARG A 424 -11.35 -9.08 12.61
C ARG A 424 -10.09 -9.01 13.45
N ALA A 425 -9.18 -8.09 13.14
CA ALA A 425 -7.96 -7.83 13.89
C ALA A 425 -7.92 -6.36 14.32
N PRO A 426 -8.61 -5.98 15.43
CA PRO A 426 -8.78 -4.59 15.80
C PRO A 426 -7.49 -3.86 16.18
N ASP A 427 -6.49 -4.59 16.71
CA ASP A 427 -5.14 -4.06 16.95
C ASP A 427 -4.20 -4.30 15.75
N GLY A 428 -4.65 -5.08 14.77
CA GLY A 428 -3.89 -5.48 13.59
C GLY A 428 -2.93 -6.64 13.86
N LEU A 429 -2.08 -6.95 12.88
CA LEU A 429 -1.04 -7.97 13.02
C LEU A 429 0.08 -7.51 13.96
N VAL A 430 0.46 -6.23 13.86
CA VAL A 430 1.51 -5.61 14.66
C VAL A 430 1.05 -4.23 15.12
N ALA A 431 0.58 -4.15 16.37
CA ALA A 431 -0.12 -2.96 16.88
C ALA A 431 0.75 -1.68 16.96
N ASP A 432 2.06 -1.87 17.10
CA ASP A 432 3.10 -0.84 17.23
C ASP A 432 3.83 -0.52 15.92
N ALA A 433 3.35 -1.05 14.79
CA ALA A 433 3.87 -0.67 13.48
C ALA A 433 3.61 0.82 13.21
N HIS A 434 4.67 1.52 12.85
CA HIS A 434 4.61 2.92 12.45
C HIS A 434 4.23 3.07 10.98
N LEU A 435 3.77 4.27 10.61
CA LEU A 435 3.43 4.54 9.22
C LEU A 435 4.63 5.02 8.39
N SER A 436 5.71 5.51 9.02
CA SER A 436 6.80 6.19 8.29
C SER A 436 8.18 6.15 8.97
N ASP A 437 8.51 5.04 9.63
CA ASP A 437 9.79 4.89 10.33
C ASP A 437 10.87 4.20 9.49
N GLY A 438 10.53 3.72 8.29
CA GLY A 438 11.44 3.03 7.37
C GLY A 438 11.66 1.57 7.71
N PHE A 439 10.79 0.97 8.52
CA PHE A 439 10.85 -0.43 8.90
C PHE A 439 9.59 -1.18 8.50
N LEU A 440 9.74 -2.49 8.34
CA LEU A 440 8.64 -3.44 8.30
C LEU A 440 8.81 -4.42 9.47
N HIS A 441 7.71 -5.09 9.82
CA HIS A 441 7.70 -6.12 10.84
C HIS A 441 7.60 -7.49 10.20
N LEU A 442 8.73 -8.20 10.18
CA LEU A 442 8.85 -9.58 9.72
C LEU A 442 8.34 -10.53 10.80
N LEU A 443 7.43 -11.41 10.42
CA LEU A 443 6.75 -12.42 11.23
C LEU A 443 7.03 -13.80 10.63
N LEU A 444 7.82 -14.62 11.31
CA LEU A 444 8.11 -15.98 10.89
C LEU A 444 7.38 -16.94 11.82
N ILE A 445 6.34 -17.60 11.30
CA ILE A 445 5.56 -18.58 12.06
C ILE A 445 6.08 -19.96 11.71
N ARG A 446 6.86 -20.55 12.63
CA ARG A 446 7.39 -21.91 12.48
C ARG A 446 6.30 -22.96 12.55
N ASP A 447 6.60 -24.13 11.99
CA ASP A 447 5.74 -25.30 12.11
C ASP A 447 5.40 -25.60 13.57
N CYS A 448 4.11 -25.76 13.85
CA CYS A 448 3.59 -25.99 15.19
C CYS A 448 2.26 -26.77 15.15
N PRO A 449 1.87 -27.47 16.22
CA PRO A 449 0.59 -28.16 16.29
C PRO A 449 -0.63 -27.27 15.99
N LEU A 450 -1.59 -27.80 15.23
CA LEU A 450 -2.81 -27.10 14.81
C LEU A 450 -3.57 -26.37 15.95
N PRO A 451 -3.75 -26.95 17.17
CA PRO A 451 -4.42 -26.25 18.26
C PRO A 451 -3.65 -25.02 18.76
N LEU A 452 -2.31 -25.08 18.75
CA LEU A 452 -1.47 -23.94 19.12
C LEU A 452 -1.55 -22.85 18.05
N TYR A 453 -1.59 -23.22 16.77
CA TYR A 453 -1.78 -22.27 15.69
C TYR A 453 -3.17 -21.60 15.75
N LEU A 454 -4.23 -22.35 16.04
CA LEU A 454 -5.56 -21.78 16.28
C LEU A 454 -5.54 -20.80 17.45
N TRP A 455 -4.91 -21.18 18.56
CA TRP A 455 -4.80 -20.32 19.74
C TRP A 455 -4.05 -19.03 19.39
N HIS A 456 -2.98 -19.10 18.61
CA HIS A 456 -2.30 -17.93 18.06
C HIS A 456 -3.23 -17.05 17.21
N LEU A 457 -3.98 -17.62 16.25
CA LEU A 457 -4.92 -16.86 15.42
C LEU A 457 -6.01 -16.15 16.26
N THR A 458 -6.49 -16.79 17.32
CA THR A 458 -7.48 -16.16 18.23
C THR A 458 -6.92 -14.94 18.96
N GLN A 459 -5.60 -14.81 19.13
CA GLN A 459 -4.99 -13.64 19.76
C GLN A 459 -5.17 -12.36 18.95
N PHE A 460 -5.32 -12.43 17.62
CA PHE A 460 -5.60 -11.24 16.82
C PHE A 460 -7.03 -10.71 16.98
N THR A 461 -7.97 -11.55 17.43
CA THR A 461 -9.40 -11.23 17.42
C THR A 461 -9.86 -10.26 18.52
N LYS A 462 -9.03 -10.02 19.53
CA LYS A 462 -9.35 -9.16 20.68
C LYS A 462 -8.27 -8.11 20.88
N LYS A 463 -8.69 -6.93 21.33
CA LYS A 463 -7.78 -5.85 21.69
C LYS A 463 -6.96 -6.20 22.94
N GLY A 464 -5.71 -5.76 22.98
CA GLY A 464 -4.81 -5.86 24.13
C GLY A 464 -4.09 -7.21 24.28
N LEU A 465 -4.25 -8.13 23.32
CA LEU A 465 -3.54 -9.41 23.34
C LEU A 465 -2.15 -9.31 22.71
N ASP A 466 -1.36 -10.37 22.88
CA ASP A 466 0.04 -10.42 22.44
C ASP A 466 0.30 -11.63 21.52
N PRO A 467 -0.11 -11.55 20.24
CA PRO A 467 0.07 -12.65 19.28
C PRO A 467 1.54 -13.00 19.04
N LEU A 468 2.47 -12.10 19.36
CA LEU A 468 3.90 -12.29 19.12
C LEU A 468 4.62 -13.03 20.25
N SER A 469 3.90 -13.41 21.32
CA SER A 469 4.51 -14.00 22.52
C SER A 469 4.77 -15.51 22.45
N PHE A 470 4.37 -16.17 21.35
CA PHE A 470 4.50 -17.61 21.20
C PHE A 470 5.92 -18.03 20.80
N LYS A 471 6.41 -19.15 21.34
CA LYS A 471 7.76 -19.68 21.03
C LYS A 471 7.98 -20.01 19.55
N PHE A 472 6.91 -20.31 18.80
CA PHE A 472 6.99 -20.62 17.37
C PHE A 472 6.81 -19.38 16.48
N VAL A 473 6.70 -18.18 17.06
CA VAL A 473 6.57 -16.92 16.34
C VAL A 473 7.85 -16.11 16.54
N GLU A 474 8.58 -15.87 15.45
CA GLU A 474 9.72 -14.95 15.44
C GLU A 474 9.25 -13.60 14.91
N HIS A 475 9.59 -12.52 15.62
CA HIS A 475 9.24 -11.16 15.24
C HIS A 475 10.51 -10.31 15.13
N HIS A 476 10.70 -9.72 13.96
CA HIS A 476 11.85 -8.86 13.69
C HIS A 476 11.40 -7.56 13.05
N LYS A 477 11.75 -6.43 13.66
CA LYS A 477 11.67 -5.11 13.01
C LYS A 477 12.93 -4.93 12.17
N THR A 478 12.76 -4.82 10.84
CA THR A 478 13.87 -4.73 9.87
C THR A 478 13.52 -3.77 8.74
N SER A 479 14.53 -3.17 8.11
CA SER A 479 14.34 -2.32 6.93
C SER A 479 14.36 -3.12 5.62
N ALA A 480 14.94 -4.32 5.62
CA ALA A 480 14.95 -5.23 4.47
C ALA A 480 15.07 -6.70 4.88
N PHE A 481 14.56 -7.57 4.01
CA PHE A 481 14.77 -9.01 4.11
C PHE A 481 14.78 -9.67 2.73
N THR A 482 15.35 -10.86 2.66
CA THR A 482 15.39 -11.71 1.48
C THR A 482 14.85 -13.09 1.85
N PHE A 483 14.07 -13.67 0.96
CA PHE A 483 13.42 -14.96 1.11
C PHE A 483 13.77 -15.87 -0.05
N ILE A 484 14.06 -17.13 0.27
CA ILE A 484 14.30 -18.21 -0.68
C ILE A 484 13.43 -19.39 -0.27
N SER A 485 12.58 -19.86 -1.16
CA SER A 485 11.88 -21.14 -1.05
C SER A 485 12.64 -22.23 -1.78
N SER A 486 12.77 -23.39 -1.14
CA SER A 486 13.40 -24.59 -1.74
C SER A 486 12.50 -25.24 -2.80
N HIS A 487 11.18 -25.03 -2.72
CA HIS A 487 10.19 -25.68 -3.57
C HIS A 487 9.11 -24.70 -4.07
N ASP A 488 8.45 -25.05 -5.19
CA ASP A 488 7.38 -24.26 -5.78
C ASP A 488 6.00 -24.64 -5.22
N GLU A 489 5.82 -24.48 -3.90
CA GLU A 489 4.63 -25.02 -3.21
C GLU A 489 3.55 -23.98 -2.87
N SER A 490 3.95 -22.72 -2.64
CA SER A 490 3.07 -21.62 -2.22
C SER A 490 3.38 -20.33 -2.99
N ILE A 491 2.46 -19.38 -2.90
CA ILE A 491 2.55 -18.05 -3.51
C ILE A 491 2.72 -16.95 -2.47
N TRP A 492 3.09 -15.76 -2.91
CA TRP A 492 3.00 -14.54 -2.10
C TRP A 492 1.64 -13.86 -2.28
N ASN A 493 1.18 -13.23 -1.20
CA ASN A 493 0.10 -12.27 -1.14
C ASN A 493 0.69 -10.89 -0.93
N LEU A 494 0.52 -9.97 -1.88
CA LEU A 494 0.90 -8.57 -1.77
C LEU A 494 -0.37 -7.72 -1.74
N ASP A 495 -0.74 -7.17 -0.57
CA ASP A 495 -1.96 -6.35 -0.39
C ASP A 495 -3.27 -6.96 -0.93
N GLY A 496 -3.36 -8.29 -0.96
CA GLY A 496 -4.52 -9.04 -1.48
C GLY A 496 -4.35 -9.56 -2.91
N GLU A 497 -3.22 -9.28 -3.57
CA GLU A 497 -2.89 -9.76 -4.91
C GLU A 497 -1.93 -10.95 -4.88
N MET A 498 -2.10 -11.89 -5.82
CA MET A 498 -1.23 -13.05 -5.96
C MET A 498 0.09 -12.66 -6.62
N PHE A 499 1.20 -13.15 -6.06
CA PHE A 499 2.53 -12.93 -6.59
C PHE A 499 3.34 -14.23 -6.53
N GLN A 500 3.51 -14.89 -7.68
CA GLN A 500 4.28 -16.13 -7.79
C GLN A 500 5.78 -15.82 -7.73
N ALA A 501 6.45 -16.28 -6.67
CA ALA A 501 7.88 -16.10 -6.48
C ALA A 501 8.48 -17.14 -5.51
N SER A 502 9.62 -17.71 -5.88
CA SER A 502 10.44 -18.55 -5.00
C SER A 502 11.60 -17.79 -4.37
N GLU A 503 12.09 -16.73 -5.02
CA GLU A 503 13.15 -15.87 -4.52
C GLU A 503 12.71 -14.41 -4.55
N VAL A 504 12.68 -13.76 -3.39
CA VAL A 504 12.18 -12.39 -3.22
C VAL A 504 13.10 -11.60 -2.31
N SER A 505 13.39 -10.34 -2.65
CA SER A 505 13.93 -9.36 -1.71
C SER A 505 12.92 -8.25 -1.47
N VAL A 506 12.81 -7.81 -0.23
CA VAL A 506 11.86 -6.77 0.20
C VAL A 506 12.61 -5.69 0.96
N GLN A 507 12.31 -4.42 0.67
CA GLN A 507 12.84 -3.26 1.37
C GLN A 507 11.73 -2.27 1.72
N ALA A 508 11.74 -1.74 2.93
CA ALA A 508 10.88 -0.65 3.34
C ALA A 508 11.43 0.69 2.81
N CYS A 509 10.68 1.34 1.92
CA CYS A 509 10.98 2.67 1.40
C CYS A 509 10.33 3.71 2.32
N ARG A 510 11.15 4.42 3.09
CA ARG A 510 10.66 5.34 4.13
C ARG A 510 9.85 6.49 3.55
N GLY A 511 8.60 6.65 3.99
CA GLY A 511 7.72 7.77 3.64
C GLY A 511 7.53 7.98 2.15
N LEU A 512 7.57 6.90 1.35
CA LEU A 512 7.62 6.97 -0.11
C LEU A 512 6.42 7.70 -0.72
N VAL A 513 5.24 7.55 -0.10
CA VAL A 513 4.02 8.23 -0.56
C VAL A 513 3.36 9.01 0.57
N ASN A 514 2.64 10.07 0.20
CA ASN A 514 1.87 10.87 1.13
C ASN A 514 0.38 10.55 1.01
N LEU A 515 -0.29 10.35 2.13
CA LEU A 515 -1.72 10.10 2.19
C LEU A 515 -2.51 11.32 2.66
N PHE A 516 -3.73 11.44 2.14
CA PHE A 516 -4.78 12.29 2.70
C PHE A 516 -5.40 11.67 3.96
N ALA A 517 -4.62 11.65 5.04
CA ALA A 517 -4.97 11.00 6.29
C ALA A 517 -4.40 11.77 7.50
N SER A 518 -4.80 11.40 8.71
CA SER A 518 -4.34 12.04 9.96
C SER A 518 -3.69 11.08 10.96
N GLY A 519 -3.63 9.78 10.68
CA GLY A 519 -3.34 8.72 11.65
C GLY A 519 -4.60 8.35 12.45
N PRO A 520 -4.60 7.18 13.12
CA PRO A 520 -5.69 6.78 13.99
C PRO A 520 -5.64 7.59 15.29
N GLU A 521 -6.79 8.16 15.65
CA GLU A 521 -7.01 8.81 16.93
C GLU A 521 -7.60 7.79 17.92
N VAL A 522 -7.35 7.97 19.23
CA VAL A 522 -7.90 7.09 20.29
C VAL A 522 -8.90 7.87 21.13
#